data_AF-A0ABD7SR08-F1
#
_entry.id   AF-A0ABD7SR08-F1
#
_cell.length_a   1.000
_cell.length_b   1.000
_cell.length_c   1.000
_cell.angle_alpha   90.00
_cell.angle_beta   90.00
_cell.angle_gamma   90.00
#
_symmetry.space_group_name_H-M   'P 1'
#
loop_
_entity.id
_entity.type
_entity.pdbx_description
1 polymer ?
#
loop_
_entity_poly.entity_id
_entity_poly.type
_entity_poly.pdbx_seq_one_letter_code
_entity_poly.pdbx_strand_id
1 'polypeptide(L)' 'MDKEARTRRLAELVALAGSQRKAEALIKSIRGASPSKSAIDRAVKGSCTEYQAVCMIDDLTAALKLKVNSK' A
#
# COMPACT_ATOMS: atom_id res chain seq x y z
N MET A 1 -14.22 -4.49 7.48
CA MET A 1 -13.20 -3.75 8.27
C MET A 1 -13.69 -2.33 8.44
N ASP A 2 -13.59 -1.77 9.64
CA ASP A 2 -13.80 -0.33 9.83
C ASP A 2 -12.64 0.51 9.24
N LYS A 3 -12.81 1.83 9.22
CA LYS A 3 -11.83 2.77 8.65
C LYS A 3 -10.47 2.67 9.33
N GLU A 4 -10.44 2.60 10.66
CA GLU A 4 -9.21 2.59 11.44
C GLU A 4 -8.40 1.32 11.19
N ALA A 5 -9.07 0.16 11.15
CA ALA A 5 -8.45 -1.11 10.81
C ALA A 5 -7.79 -1.07 9.43
N ARG A 6 -8.44 -0.45 8.43
CA ARG A 6 -7.86 -0.30 7.08
C ARG A 6 -6.64 0.60 7.09
N THR A 7 -6.72 1.75 7.75
CA THR A 7 -5.60 2.69 7.86
C THR A 7 -4.41 2.03 8.55
N ARG A 8 -4.63 1.32 9.67
CA ARG A 8 -3.58 0.56 10.36
C ARG A 8 -2.98 -0.51 9.46
N ARG A 9 -3.82 -1.29 8.78
CA ARG A 9 -3.37 -2.34 7.86
C ARG A 9 -2.50 -1.78 6.73
N LEU A 10 -2.92 -0.66 6.14
CA LEU A 10 -2.13 0.00 5.10
C LEU A 10 -0.78 0.50 5.65
N ALA A 11 -0.76 1.05 6.86
CA ALA A 11 0.48 1.48 7.52
C ALA A 11 1.46 0.31 7.75
N GLU A 12 0.96 -0.84 8.22
CA GLU A 12 1.75 -2.07 8.38
C GLU A 12 2.38 -2.53 7.05
N LEU A 13 1.59 -2.57 5.97
CA LEU A 13 2.08 -2.99 4.65
C LEU A 13 3.12 -2.02 4.09
N VAL A 14 2.95 -0.71 4.29
CA VAL A 14 3.93 0.30 3.89
C VAL A 14 5.22 0.16 4.70
N ALA A 15 5.13 -0.17 5.99
CA ALA A 15 6.30 -0.46 6.82
C ALA A 15 7.04 -1.71 6.34
N LEU A 16 6.32 -2.78 5.97
CA LEU A 16 6.90 -3.99 5.38
C LEU A 16 7.56 -3.74 4.01
N ALA A 17 6.99 -2.82 3.22
CA ALA A 17 7.63 -2.34 1.99
C ALA A 17 8.93 -1.55 2.29
N GLY A 18 9.01 -0.91 3.46
CA GLY A 18 10.15 -0.20 4.00
C GLY A 18 10.05 1.32 3.93
N SER A 19 9.24 1.87 3.03
CA SER A 19 8.90 3.30 2.97
C SER A 19 7.74 3.54 2.00
N GLN A 20 7.13 4.72 2.03
CA GLN A 20 6.09 5.12 1.07
C GLN A 20 6.62 5.12 -0.38
N ARG A 21 7.89 5.52 -0.60
CA ARG A 21 8.52 5.46 -1.92
C ARG A 21 8.72 4.01 -2.39
N LYS A 22 9.12 3.11 -1.49
CA LYS A 22 9.25 1.69 -1.82
C LYS A 22 7.90 1.03 -2.06
N ALA A 23 6.87 1.41 -1.30
CA ALA A 23 5.49 0.99 -1.52
C ALA A 23 4.99 1.39 -2.92
N GLU A 24 5.19 2.65 -3.30
CA GLU A 24 4.89 3.14 -4.66
C GLU A 24 5.61 2.33 -5.75
N ALA A 25 6.92 2.11 -5.59
CA ALA A 25 7.70 1.35 -6.56
C ALA A 25 7.22 -0.11 -6.67
N LEU A 26 6.87 -0.74 -5.54
CA LEU A 26 6.34 -2.11 -5.50
C LEU A 26 4.99 -2.21 -6.21
N ILE A 27 4.04 -1.34 -5.89
CA ILE A 27 2.73 -1.32 -6.57
C ILE A 27 2.93 -1.09 -8.08
N LYS A 28 3.79 -0.13 -8.45
CA LYS A 28 4.10 0.17 -9.85
C LYS A 28 4.70 -1.04 -10.58
N SER A 29 5.56 -1.83 -9.93
CA SER A 29 6.16 -3.01 -10.55
C SER A 29 5.17 -4.14 -10.88
N ILE A 30 4.05 -4.24 -10.16
CA ILE A 30 3.05 -5.29 -10.38
C ILE A 30 1.86 -4.82 -11.22
N ARG A 31 1.44 -3.55 -11.09
CA ARG A 31 0.24 -3.01 -11.75
C ARG A 31 0.55 -2.13 -12.97
N GLY A 32 1.81 -1.74 -13.16
CA GLY A 32 2.24 -0.76 -14.17
C GLY A 32 1.92 0.70 -13.81
N ALA A 33 1.01 0.92 -12.85
CA ALA A 33 0.65 2.23 -12.30
C ALA A 33 0.59 2.17 -10.77
N SER A 34 0.80 3.30 -10.11
CA SER A 34 0.72 3.41 -8.65
C SER A 34 0.18 4.77 -8.25
N PRO A 35 -0.54 4.87 -7.12
CA PRO A 35 -0.70 6.14 -6.42
C PRO A 35 0.67 6.74 -6.10
N SER A 36 0.78 8.06 -6.13
CA SER A 36 2.02 8.76 -5.77
C SER A 36 2.37 8.56 -4.29
N LYS A 37 3.65 8.72 -3.93
CA LYS A 37 4.11 8.75 -2.53
C LYS A 37 3.24 9.62 -1.61
N SER A 38 2.79 10.79 -2.09
CA SER A 38 1.96 11.70 -1.28
C SER A 38 0.53 11.21 -1.11
N ALA A 39 -0.04 10.50 -2.08
CA ALA A 39 -1.32 9.83 -1.93
C ALA A 39 -1.23 8.68 -0.91
N ILE A 40 -0.17 7.89 -0.97
CA ILE A 40 0.08 6.81 0.01
C ILE A 40 0.28 7.38 1.41
N ASP A 41 1.07 8.46 1.56
CA ASP A 41 1.28 9.12 2.85
C ASP A 41 -0.02 9.62 3.49
N ARG A 42 -0.92 10.23 2.70
CA ARG A 42 -2.25 10.65 3.16
C ARG A 42 -3.13 9.47 3.52
N ALA A 43 -3.10 8.39 2.73
CA ALA A 43 -3.89 7.20 2.99
C ALA A 43 -3.49 6.49 4.29
N VAL A 44 -2.18 6.42 4.57
CA VAL A 44 -1.63 5.91 5.85
C VAL A 44 -2.06 6.77 7.05
N LYS A 45 -2.37 8.05 6.83
CA LYS A 45 -2.93 8.97 7.85
C LYS A 45 -4.46 8.94 7.91
N GLY A 46 -5.11 8.04 7.16
CA GLY A 46 -6.58 7.93 7.12
C GLY A 46 -7.29 8.98 6.27
N SER A 47 -6.54 9.72 5.45
CA SER A 47 -7.04 10.74 4.52
C SER A 47 -7.12 10.19 3.09
N CYS A 48 -8.01 9.21 2.89
CA CYS A 48 -8.37 8.67 1.58
C CYS A 48 -9.81 8.11 1.60
N THR A 49 -10.35 7.78 0.42
CA THR A 49 -11.62 7.06 0.34
C THR A 49 -11.43 5.59 0.74
N GLU A 50 -12.52 4.94 1.15
CA GLU A 50 -12.52 3.50 1.45
C GLU A 50 -12.00 2.68 0.27
N TYR A 51 -12.51 2.96 -0.93
CA TYR A 51 -12.08 2.30 -2.15
C TYR A 51 -10.56 2.42 -2.37
N GLN A 52 -10.00 3.63 -2.20
CA GLN A 52 -8.56 3.85 -2.34
C GLN A 52 -7.75 3.05 -1.31
N ALA A 53 -8.20 3.00 -0.06
CA ALA A 53 -7.53 2.23 0.98
C ALA A 53 -7.51 0.74 0.65
N VAL A 54 -8.65 0.18 0.23
CA VAL A 54 -8.78 -1.25 -0.12
C VAL A 54 -7.88 -1.59 -1.32
N CYS A 55 -7.93 -0.81 -2.40
CA CYS A 55 -7.06 -1.05 -3.56
C CYS A 55 -5.57 -1.02 -3.18
N MET A 56 -5.14 -0.05 -2.38
CA MET A 56 -3.75 0.03 -1.94
C MET A 56 -3.34 -1.17 -1.06
N ILE A 57 -4.24 -1.64 -0.19
CA ILE A 57 -4.01 -2.82 0.65
C ILE A 57 -3.84 -4.07 -0.22
N ASP A 58 -4.72 -4.28 -1.19
CA ASP A 58 -4.70 -5.45 -2.06
C ASP A 58 -3.43 -5.46 -2.93
N ASP A 59 -3.11 -4.32 -3.55
CA ASP A 59 -1.92 -4.16 -4.40
C ASP A 59 -0.63 -4.40 -3.58
N LEU A 60 -0.50 -3.80 -2.40
CA LEU A 60 0.69 -4.00 -1.55
C LEU A 60 0.79 -5.43 -1.02
N THR A 61 -0.35 -6.04 -0.67
CA THR A 61 -0.37 -7.43 -0.22
C THR A 61 0.10 -8.37 -1.33
N ALA A 62 -0.35 -8.16 -2.57
CA ALA A 62 0.09 -8.94 -3.73
C ALA A 62 1.59 -8.72 -4.02
N ALA A 63 2.03 -7.46 -4.03
CA ALA A 63 3.44 -7.12 -4.32
C ALA A 63 4.41 -7.71 -3.28
N LEU A 64 4.05 -7.65 -1.99
CA LEU A 64 4.87 -8.19 -0.92
C LEU A 64 4.95 -9.73 -0.95
N LYS A 65 3.86 -10.42 -1.30
CA LYS A 65 3.87 -11.87 -1.52
C LYS A 65 4.84 -12.27 -2.63
N LEU A 66 4.78 -11.59 -3.78
CA LEU A 66 5.69 -11.85 -4.91
C LEU A 66 7.16 -11.58 -4.56
N LYS A 67 7.43 -10.53 -3.79
CA LYS A 67 8.78 -10.19 -3.32
C LYS A 67 9.37 -11.27 -2.40
N VAL A 68 8.55 -11.90 -1.55
CA VAL A 68 9.00 -13.00 -0.67
C VAL A 68 9.32 -14.25 -1.49
N ASN A 69 8.51 -14.58 -2.48
CA ASN A 69 8.72 -15.75 -3.35
C ASN A 69 9.87 -15.59 -4.36
N SER A 70 10.42 -14.39 -4.51
CA SER A 70 11.54 -14.10 -5.42
C SER A 70 12.91 -14.13 -4.72
N LYS A 71 12.96 -14.53 -3.44
CA LYS A 71 14.18 -14.82 -2.68
C LYS A 71 14.31 -16.32 -2.49
#